data_AF-Q0B2G4-F1
#
_entry.id   AF-Q0B2G4-F1
#
_cell.length_a   1.000
_cell.length_b   1.000
_cell.length_c   1.000
_cell.angle_alpha   90.00
_cell.angle_beta   90.00
_cell.angle_gamma   90.00
#
_symmetry.space_group_name_H-M   'P 1'
#
loop_
_entity.id
_entity.type
_entity.pdbx_description
1 polymer ?
#
loop_
_entity_poly.entity_id
_entity_poly.type
_entity_poly.pdbx_seq_one_letter_code
_entity_poly.pdbx_strand_id
1 'polypeptide(L)'
;MLARQTPLHGDHSRQNQCPNSFGHYTSDKSIYDSAQRAGLIVRGSANGDVGTWIFYDTASQTLTLDRSRSGNIRFSNAFSKQHIVNMPLENGKLRLTVLVDRNSVEVFMGDGRTVITDLIFPAPDDNRVSVFADNGEATFSDMTITPLADPRGAKQ
;
A
#
# COMPACT_ATOMS: atom_id res chain seq x y z
N MET A 1 6.75 16.02 6.43
CA MET A 1 5.85 16.05 7.61
C MET A 1 5.74 14.63 8.12
N LEU A 2 5.89 14.38 9.42
CA LEU A 2 6.13 13.03 9.94
C LEU A 2 4.87 12.16 9.89
N ALA A 3 4.92 11.05 9.16
CA ALA A 3 4.06 9.91 9.43
C ALA A 3 4.54 9.26 10.74
N ARG A 4 3.66 9.09 11.72
CA ARG A 4 3.99 8.41 12.97
C ARG A 4 3.55 6.95 12.85
N GLN A 5 4.51 6.04 12.89
CA GLN A 5 4.27 4.60 13.04
C GLN A 5 4.30 4.24 14.53
N THR A 6 3.36 3.42 14.99
CA THR A 6 3.53 2.70 16.26
C THR A 6 4.60 1.62 16.06
N PRO A 7 5.46 1.31 17.06
CA PRO A 7 6.54 0.35 16.87
C PRO A 7 6.02 -1.02 16.42
N LEU A 8 6.51 -1.49 15.28
CA LEU A 8 6.30 -2.86 14.82
C LEU A 8 7.08 -3.82 15.74
N HIS A 9 6.44 -4.87 16.25
CA HIS A 9 7.14 -5.92 17.01
C HIS A 9 7.94 -6.82 16.04
N GLY A 10 9.27 -6.74 16.04
CA GLY A 10 10.18 -7.66 15.33
C GLY A 10 11.39 -6.98 14.64
N ASP A 11 12.33 -7.79 14.14
CA ASP A 11 13.62 -7.36 13.53
C ASP A 11 13.46 -6.29 12.42
N HIS A 12 13.97 -5.09 12.71
CA HIS A 12 13.74 -3.84 11.99
C HIS A 12 14.28 -3.79 10.55
N SER A 13 15.11 -4.74 10.13
CA SER A 13 15.79 -4.69 8.81
C SER A 13 14.99 -5.33 7.66
N ARG A 14 14.09 -6.27 7.95
CA ARG A 14 13.28 -7.00 6.95
C ARG A 14 11.83 -6.53 6.83
N GLN A 15 11.35 -5.72 7.77
CA GLN A 15 9.93 -5.35 7.86
C GLN A 15 9.49 -4.31 6.81
N ASN A 16 10.41 -3.49 6.30
CA ASN A 16 10.09 -2.47 5.28
C ASN A 16 10.34 -2.96 3.84
N GLN A 17 10.41 -4.28 3.64
CA GLN A 17 10.63 -4.89 2.34
C GLN A 17 9.41 -5.74 1.94
N CYS A 18 8.85 -5.52 0.74
CA CYS A 18 8.05 -6.50 0.00
C CYS A 18 9.01 -7.58 -0.52
N PRO A 19 9.09 -8.80 0.05
CA PRO A 19 9.85 -9.86 -0.59
C PRO A 19 9.29 -10.15 -2.00
N ASN A 20 10.07 -10.83 -2.84
CA ASN A 20 9.68 -11.26 -4.20
C ASN A 20 8.54 -12.31 -4.24
N SER A 21 7.79 -12.40 -3.14
CA SER A 21 6.63 -13.25 -2.89
C SER A 21 5.62 -12.40 -2.13
N PHE A 22 4.36 -12.51 -2.55
CA PHE A 22 3.14 -12.35 -1.78
C PHE A 22 3.31 -11.75 -0.35
N GLY A 23 2.74 -10.58 -0.09
CA GLY A 23 2.68 -9.97 1.25
C GLY A 23 1.27 -9.56 1.63
N HIS A 24 0.83 -9.86 2.86
CA HIS A 24 -0.42 -9.37 3.44
C HIS A 24 -0.10 -8.20 4.37
N TYR A 25 -0.63 -7.03 4.01
CA TYR A 25 -0.52 -5.80 4.78
C TYR A 25 -1.89 -5.46 5.34
N THR A 26 -2.08 -5.61 6.64
CA THR A 26 -3.25 -5.03 7.32
C THR A 26 -2.84 -3.68 7.89
N SER A 27 -3.69 -2.67 7.72
CA SER A 27 -3.54 -1.42 8.46
C SER A 27 -4.91 -0.97 8.95
N ASP A 28 -5.00 -0.71 10.25
CA ASP A 28 -6.12 -0.01 10.83
C ASP A 28 -5.77 1.48 10.85
N LYS A 29 -6.15 2.22 9.81
CA LYS A 29 -5.98 3.68 9.84
C LYS A 29 -7.02 4.23 10.79
N SER A 30 -6.60 4.86 11.89
CA SER A 30 -7.47 5.70 12.71
C SER A 30 -7.23 7.16 12.29
N ILE A 31 -8.12 7.79 11.51
CA ILE A 31 -7.98 9.21 11.18
C ILE A 31 -8.50 10.05 12.35
N TYR A 32 -7.56 10.46 13.20
CA TYR A 32 -7.66 11.66 14.03
C TYR A 32 -6.59 12.64 13.56
N ASP A 33 -6.58 13.01 12.28
CA ASP A 33 -5.38 13.65 11.72
C ASP A 33 -5.62 14.57 10.52
N SER A 34 -4.74 15.58 10.38
CA SER A 34 -4.90 16.78 9.53
C SER A 34 -4.46 16.61 8.08
N ALA A 35 -3.87 15.47 7.70
CA ALA A 35 -3.35 15.27 6.35
C ALA A 35 -4.43 15.36 5.26
N GLN A 36 -4.07 16.03 4.16
CA GLN A 36 -4.91 16.08 2.96
C GLN A 36 -4.92 14.72 2.25
N ARG A 37 -3.75 14.08 2.18
CA ARG A 37 -3.60 12.72 1.66
C ARG A 37 -2.69 11.92 2.57
N ALA A 38 -3.05 10.66 2.80
CA ALA A 38 -2.17 9.74 3.52
C ALA A 38 -2.40 8.31 3.09
N GLY A 39 -1.33 7.55 3.01
CA GLY A 39 -1.37 6.24 2.41
C GLY A 39 -0.07 5.43 2.54
N LEU A 40 -0.06 4.32 1.82
CA LEU A 40 1.04 3.38 1.71
C LEU A 40 1.64 3.49 0.30
N ILE A 41 2.94 3.21 0.21
CA ILE A 41 3.64 2.98 -1.05
C ILE A 41 4.20 1.56 -0.98
N VAL A 42 3.84 0.73 -1.95
CA VAL A 42 4.34 -0.65 -2.07
C VAL A 42 5.15 -0.82 -3.35
N ARG A 43 6.02 -1.83 -3.37
CA ARG A 43 6.96 -2.06 -4.50
C ARG A 43 7.74 -0.80 -4.85
N GLY A 44 8.24 -0.12 -3.82
CA GLY A 44 8.99 1.13 -3.95
C GLY A 44 10.47 0.90 -4.24
N SER A 45 11.09 1.77 -5.02
CA SER A 45 12.55 1.79 -5.19
C SER A 45 13.25 2.32 -3.94
N ALA A 46 14.53 1.99 -3.77
CA ALA A 46 15.32 2.49 -2.63
C ALA A 46 15.44 4.02 -2.57
N ASN A 47 15.37 4.69 -3.72
CA ASN A 47 15.45 6.16 -3.82
C ASN A 47 14.07 6.86 -3.78
N GLY A 48 12.96 6.10 -3.75
CA GLY A 48 11.60 6.65 -3.69
C GLY A 48 11.02 7.14 -5.03
N ASP A 49 11.72 6.93 -6.14
CA ASP A 49 11.25 7.37 -7.47
C ASP A 49 10.18 6.44 -8.09
N VAL A 50 10.19 5.17 -7.70
CA VAL A 50 9.25 4.14 -8.18
C VAL A 50 8.41 3.68 -7.00
N GLY A 51 7.15 3.33 -7.28
CA GLY A 51 6.23 2.77 -6.29
C GLY A 51 4.81 2.63 -6.83
N THR A 52 3.97 1.99 -6.03
CA THR A 52 2.52 1.98 -6.22
C THR A 52 1.89 2.62 -5.00
N TRP A 53 1.18 3.73 -5.19
CA TRP A 53 0.61 4.52 -4.12
C TRP A 53 -0.81 4.07 -3.84
N ILE A 54 -1.11 3.79 -2.57
CA ILE A 54 -2.45 3.46 -2.08
C ILE A 54 -2.79 4.53 -1.06
N PHE A 55 -3.64 5.49 -1.41
CA PHE A 55 -3.87 6.65 -0.54
C PHE A 55 -5.32 7.09 -0.49
N TYR A 56 -5.65 7.64 0.67
CA TYR A 56 -6.94 8.27 0.90
C TYR A 56 -6.80 9.78 0.78
N ASP A 57 -7.71 10.40 0.03
CA ASP A 57 -7.83 11.85 -0.09
C ASP A 57 -9.03 12.32 0.76
N THR A 58 -8.75 13.18 1.73
CA THR A 58 -9.75 13.57 2.74
C THR A 58 -10.81 14.53 2.20
N ALA A 59 -10.47 15.36 1.22
CA ALA A 59 -11.39 16.32 0.62
C ALA A 59 -12.41 15.64 -0.28
N SER A 60 -11.96 14.68 -1.10
CA SER A 60 -12.82 13.93 -2.03
C SER A 60 -13.45 12.68 -1.42
N GLN A 61 -12.99 12.24 -0.26
CA GLN A 61 -13.41 10.99 0.39
C GLN A 61 -13.21 9.75 -0.48
N THR A 62 -12.09 9.70 -1.18
CA THR A 62 -11.77 8.61 -2.11
C THR A 62 -10.52 7.84 -1.67
N LEU A 63 -10.52 6.54 -1.94
CA LEU A 63 -9.30 5.75 -1.97
C LEU A 63 -8.83 5.64 -3.42
N THR A 64 -7.55 5.91 -3.63
CA THR A 64 -6.88 5.80 -4.94
C THR A 64 -5.77 4.76 -4.88
N LEU A 65 -5.76 3.84 -5.85
CA LEU A 65 -4.61 3.04 -6.22
C LEU A 65 -3.95 3.68 -7.45
N ASP A 66 -2.81 4.34 -7.26
CA ASP A 66 -2.03 5.01 -8.31
C ASP A 66 -0.79 4.19 -8.68
N ARG A 67 -0.82 3.67 -9.90
CA ARG A 67 0.24 2.88 -10.54
C ARG A 67 0.93 3.64 -11.68
N SER A 68 0.85 4.96 -11.72
CA SER A 68 1.51 5.80 -12.73
C SER A 68 3.05 5.77 -12.66
N ARG A 69 3.60 5.26 -11.56
CA ARG A 69 5.03 5.17 -11.29
C ARG A 69 5.43 3.77 -10.79
N SER A 70 4.68 2.73 -11.16
CA SER A 70 4.86 1.36 -10.67
C SER A 70 5.84 0.51 -11.51
N GLY A 71 6.84 1.14 -12.12
CA GLY A 71 7.78 0.49 -13.05
C GLY A 71 7.38 0.63 -14.53
N ASN A 72 7.35 -0.47 -15.28
CA ASN A 72 7.05 -0.42 -16.71
C ASN A 72 5.56 -0.19 -16.98
N ILE A 73 5.21 1.03 -17.34
CA ILE A 73 3.84 1.45 -17.70
C ILE A 73 3.69 1.83 -19.18
N ARG A 74 4.77 1.74 -19.97
CA ARG A 74 4.83 2.30 -21.34
C ARG A 74 4.50 1.29 -22.44
N PHE A 75 4.12 0.07 -22.07
CA PHE A 75 3.78 -0.99 -23.02
C PHE A 75 2.43 -0.76 -23.70
N SER A 76 1.54 0.07 -23.14
CA SER A 76 0.26 0.43 -23.75
C SER A 76 -0.28 1.76 -23.23
N ASN A 77 -0.83 2.58 -24.13
CA ASN A 77 -1.55 3.80 -23.76
C ASN A 77 -2.90 3.52 -23.07
N ALA A 78 -3.44 2.31 -23.23
CA ALA A 78 -4.67 1.88 -22.57
C ALA A 78 -4.45 1.45 -21.11
N PHE A 79 -3.20 1.39 -20.65
CA PHE A 79 -2.89 1.07 -19.26
C PHE A 79 -3.32 2.22 -18.35
N SER A 80 -4.44 2.04 -17.64
CA SER A 80 -4.93 3.03 -16.67
C SER A 80 -3.87 3.30 -15.62
N LYS A 81 -3.68 4.56 -15.25
CA LYS A 81 -2.71 4.98 -14.24
C LYS A 81 -3.28 4.90 -12.82
N GLN A 82 -4.58 5.03 -12.67
CA GLN A 82 -5.24 5.15 -11.38
C GLN A 82 -6.59 4.45 -11.40
N HIS A 83 -6.94 3.86 -10.26
CA HIS A 83 -8.30 3.42 -9.97
C HIS A 83 -8.74 4.04 -8.64
N ILE A 84 -9.95 4.60 -8.65
CA ILE A 84 -10.45 5.46 -7.58
C ILE A 84 -11.81 4.94 -7.16
N VAL A 85 -12.04 4.83 -5.86
CA VAL A 85 -13.32 4.44 -5.28
C VAL A 85 -13.75 5.44 -4.21
N ASN A 86 -15.04 5.77 -4.19
CA ASN A 86 -15.63 6.50 -3.07
C ASN A 86 -15.60 5.59 -1.84
N MET A 87 -15.00 6.05 -0.75
CA MET A 87 -14.79 5.25 0.45
C MET A 87 -14.94 6.11 1.71
N PRO A 88 -16.18 6.44 2.12
CA PRO A 88 -16.39 7.15 3.38
C PRO A 88 -15.74 6.40 4.55
N LEU A 89 -15.14 7.14 5.47
CA LEU A 89 -14.49 6.56 6.63
C LEU A 89 -15.52 6.01 7.62
N GLU A 90 -15.24 4.85 8.19
CA GLU A 90 -16.06 4.26 9.25
C GLU A 90 -15.47 4.67 10.61
N ASN A 91 -16.20 5.49 11.38
CA ASN A 91 -15.72 6.05 12.66
C ASN A 91 -14.40 6.83 12.52
N GLY A 92 -14.26 7.56 11.41
CA GLY A 92 -13.01 8.25 11.07
C GLY A 92 -11.87 7.29 10.73
N LYS A 93 -12.12 6.00 10.50
CA LYS A 93 -11.10 5.00 10.23
C LYS A 93 -11.18 4.46 8.81
N LEU A 94 -10.03 4.13 8.25
CA LEU A 94 -9.92 3.40 6.98
C LEU A 94 -9.19 2.08 7.26
N ARG A 95 -9.90 0.97 7.13
CA ARG A 95 -9.29 -0.36 7.27
C ARG A 95 -8.97 -0.92 5.90
N LEU A 96 -7.70 -1.24 5.68
CA LEU A 96 -7.21 -1.81 4.43
C LEU A 96 -6.54 -3.15 4.69
N THR A 97 -6.85 -4.11 3.83
CA THR A 97 -6.02 -5.28 3.60
C THR A 97 -5.42 -5.13 2.20
N VAL A 98 -4.10 -5.17 2.09
CA VAL A 98 -3.40 -5.08 0.80
C VAL A 98 -2.62 -6.36 0.58
N LEU A 99 -2.87 -7.01 -0.56
CA LEU A 99 -2.07 -8.12 -1.05
C LEU A 99 -1.15 -7.61 -2.15
N VAL A 100 0.14 -7.90 -2.03
CA VAL A 100 1.15 -7.50 -3.02
C VAL A 100 1.86 -8.74 -3.52
N ASP A 101 1.83 -8.98 -4.83
CA ASP A 101 2.63 -10.00 -5.50
C ASP A 101 3.65 -9.36 -6.47
N ARG A 102 4.39 -10.19 -7.20
CA ARG A 102 5.41 -9.76 -8.16
C ARG A 102 4.87 -8.74 -9.16
N ASN A 103 3.65 -8.95 -9.66
CA ASN A 103 3.06 -8.10 -10.70
C ASN A 103 1.62 -7.69 -10.41
N SER A 104 1.16 -7.77 -9.16
CA SER A 104 -0.18 -7.33 -8.79
C SER A 104 -0.23 -6.68 -7.41
N VAL A 105 -1.22 -5.80 -7.26
CA VAL A 105 -1.64 -5.22 -5.98
C VAL A 105 -3.16 -5.35 -5.90
N GLU A 106 -3.63 -5.90 -4.80
CA GLU A 106 -5.06 -6.03 -4.49
C GLU A 106 -5.34 -5.32 -3.17
N VAL A 107 -6.29 -4.40 -3.18
CA VAL A 107 -6.67 -3.60 -2.02
C VAL A 107 -8.11 -3.92 -1.65
N PHE A 108 -8.29 -4.51 -0.47
CA PHE A 108 -9.58 -4.88 0.10
C PHE A 108 -9.97 -3.88 1.18
N MET A 109 -11.22 -3.45 1.15
CA MET A 109 -11.79 -2.43 2.04
C MET A 109 -13.14 -2.89 2.59
N GLY A 110 -13.52 -2.37 3.76
CA GLY A 110 -14.81 -2.63 4.37
C GLY A 110 -15.06 -4.12 4.56
N ASP A 111 -14.09 -4.86 5.10
CA ASP A 111 -14.17 -6.31 5.31
C ASP A 111 -14.38 -7.11 4.01
N GLY A 112 -13.83 -6.63 2.90
CA GLY A 112 -13.89 -7.28 1.59
C GLY A 112 -15.11 -6.91 0.74
N ARG A 113 -15.95 -5.95 1.18
CA ARG A 113 -17.09 -5.45 0.40
C ARG A 113 -16.68 -4.73 -0.89
N THR A 114 -15.50 -4.11 -0.88
CA THR A 114 -14.93 -3.44 -2.06
C THR A 114 -13.51 -3.91 -2.26
N VAL A 115 -13.14 -4.16 -3.53
CA VAL A 115 -11.79 -4.57 -3.92
C VAL A 115 -11.33 -3.76 -5.13
N ILE A 116 -10.09 -3.27 -5.10
CA ILE A 116 -9.38 -2.78 -6.28
C ILE A 116 -8.26 -3.77 -6.58
N THR A 117 -8.22 -4.29 -7.81
CA THR A 117 -7.17 -5.19 -8.27
C THR A 117 -6.45 -4.58 -9.45
N ASP A 118 -5.13 -4.49 -9.37
CA ASP A 118 -4.31 -3.98 -10.45
C ASP A 118 -3.06 -4.80 -10.71
N LEU A 119 -2.71 -4.91 -11.99
CA LEU A 119 -1.37 -5.31 -12.39
C LEU A 119 -0.40 -4.13 -12.26
N ILE A 120 0.83 -4.45 -11.90
CA ILE A 120 2.00 -3.56 -11.86
C ILE A 120 3.22 -4.28 -12.44
N PHE A 121 4.23 -3.54 -12.91
CA PHE A 121 5.44 -4.13 -13.51
C PHE A 121 6.74 -3.48 -12.96
N PRO A 122 6.96 -3.58 -11.64
CA PRO A 122 8.15 -3.04 -10.97
C PRO A 122 9.43 -3.81 -11.30
N ALA A 123 10.60 -3.21 -11.05
CA ALA A 123 11.85 -3.95 -11.09
C ALA A 123 11.94 -4.99 -9.94
N PRO A 124 12.79 -6.03 -10.07
CA PRO A 124 12.95 -7.04 -9.01
C PRO A 124 13.43 -6.49 -7.67
N ASP A 125 14.15 -5.36 -7.67
CA ASP A 125 14.69 -4.69 -6.48
C ASP A 125 13.78 -3.57 -5.93
N ASP A 126 12.73 -3.20 -6.66
CA ASP A 126 11.68 -2.29 -6.20
C ASP A 126 10.79 -3.00 -5.19
N ASN A 127 11.31 -3.07 -3.97
CA ASN A 127 10.81 -3.95 -2.94
C ASN A 127 10.56 -3.22 -1.61
N ARG A 128 10.49 -1.90 -1.59
CA ARG A 128 10.25 -1.14 -0.36
C ARG A 128 8.77 -0.94 -0.08
N VAL A 129 8.44 -0.87 1.21
CA VAL A 129 7.16 -0.40 1.73
C VAL A 129 7.40 0.85 2.56
N SER A 130 6.60 1.88 2.31
CA SER A 130 6.65 3.12 3.08
C SER A 130 5.25 3.68 3.30
N VAL A 131 5.16 4.62 4.25
CA VAL A 131 3.95 5.39 4.52
C VAL A 131 4.23 6.86 4.27
N PHE A 132 3.18 7.62 3.95
CA PHE A 132 3.31 9.06 3.76
C PHE A 132 2.07 9.81 4.26
N ALA A 133 2.27 11.10 4.52
CA ALA A 133 1.24 12.06 4.86
C ALA A 133 1.59 13.41 4.19
N ASP A 134 0.67 13.91 3.38
CA ASP A 134 0.80 15.19 2.69
C ASP A 134 0.02 16.27 3.43
N ASN A 135 0.66 17.44 3.61
CA ASN A 135 0.05 18.65 4.14
C ASN A 135 -0.67 18.48 5.48
N GLY A 136 -0.13 17.62 6.35
CA GLY A 136 -0.61 17.40 7.70
C GLY A 136 0.05 16.18 8.32
N GLU A 137 -0.54 15.69 9.40
CA GLU A 137 -0.13 14.45 10.07
C GLU A 137 -1.12 13.33 9.76
N ALA A 138 -0.63 12.09 9.82
CA ALA A 138 -1.45 10.89 9.72
C ALA A 138 -0.90 9.80 10.64
N THR A 139 -1.82 9.14 11.35
CA THR A 139 -1.53 8.04 12.25
C THR A 139 -1.82 6.70 11.57
N PHE A 140 -0.84 5.81 11.59
CA PHE A 140 -0.95 4.44 11.11
C PHE A 140 -0.89 3.49 12.32
N SER A 141 -2.01 2.88 12.66
CA SER A 141 -2.16 1.92 13.77
C SER A 141 -2.35 0.49 13.24
N ASP A 142 -2.01 -0.49 14.08
CA ASP A 142 -2.20 -1.93 13.83
C ASP A 142 -1.69 -2.40 12.46
N MET A 143 -0.58 -1.80 12.02
CA MET A 143 0.07 -2.19 10.78
C MET A 143 0.80 -3.51 10.97
N THR A 144 0.39 -4.53 10.22
CA THR A 144 1.07 -5.83 10.21
C THR A 144 1.52 -6.15 8.79
N ILE A 145 2.79 -6.55 8.66
CA ILE A 145 3.40 -6.95 7.40
C ILE A 145 3.73 -8.43 7.49
N THR A 146 2.96 -9.24 6.77
CA THR A 146 3.13 -10.70 6.77
C THR A 146 3.65 -11.16 5.42
N PRO A 147 4.87 -11.68 5.33
CA PRO A 147 5.31 -12.43 4.16
C PRO A 147 4.39 -13.64 3.99
N LEU A 148 3.73 -13.76 2.84
CA LEU A 148 3.01 -14.97 2.48
C LEU A 148 4.06 -16.00 2.07
N ALA A 149 3.92 -17.22 2.59
CA ALA A 149 4.91 -18.28 2.45
C ALA A 149 5.19 -18.58 0.96
N ASP A 150 6.46 -18.82 0.61
CA ASP A 150 6.80 -19.44 -0.67
C ASP A 150 6.26 -20.88 -0.65
N PRO A 151 5.34 -21.26 -1.54
CA PRO A 151 4.84 -22.63 -1.62
C PRO A 151 5.96 -23.68 -1.84
N ARG A 152 7.12 -23.25 -2.34
CA ARG A 152 8.29 -24.10 -2.61
C ARG A 152 9.17 -24.35 -1.38
N GLY A 153 8.85 -23.74 -0.23
CA GLY A 153 9.54 -23.94 1.05
C GLY A 153 9.00 -25.08 1.90
N ALA A 154 7.85 -25.66 1.55
CA ALA A 154 7.36 -26.89 2.16
C ALA A 154 8.17 -28.06 1.58
N LYS A 155 9.17 -28.54 2.34
CA LYS A 155 9.93 -29.73 1.99
C LYS A 155 8.96 -30.89 1.69
N GLN A 156 9.13 -31.51 0.52
CA GLN A 156 8.74 -32.92 0.32
C GLN A 156 9.64 -33.82 1.19
#